data_AF-A0A2W0BGI9-F1
#
_entry.id   AF-A0A2W0BGI9-F1
#
_cell.length_a   1.000
_cell.length_b   1.000
_cell.length_c   1.000
_cell.angle_alpha   90.00
_cell.angle_beta   90.00
_cell.angle_gamma   90.00
#
_symmetry.space_group_name_H-M   'P 1'
#
loop_
_entity.id
_entity.type
_entity.pdbx_description
1 polymer ?
#
loop_
_entity_poly.entity_id
_entity_poly.type
_entity_poly.pdbx_seq_one_letter_code
_entity_poly.pdbx_strand_id
1 'polypeptide(L)'
;MTQYAPAADSLREARSPQVPAEKRAADYLHAAAITAPLLGSGTQETPALNTYNTAAAELTILLRSSEGGRLWNQPLTVTSNNETYHLHLQPAGPAVWAPDYFNSFQLANSIKHPLAEKQIVQEGIGGELVGVRTTTPRENFAPLKGISAPVTTTLDFKGQDATLALRRPAKQPTALVEGKVRPLAADFTAPISYYSPPSNLMFVELMAALRSAHYLEKTGLYFLQPYDPDRIPLVFVHGLVSSPFTWVKTINGLQADPEIRKRYQFWVFAYPTGTPILYSAFRLREELAKADKLYPNHRPCVVVGHSMGGILAHAQVVTVTPPMWEKAVGPTARDILARNSNNSLVMHALIFKRNPRIKRVVFICTPHRGSEMASGGIGRLAISLISLPLNVATVLQGAVTQEELIQITGS
;
A
#
# COMPACT_ATOMS: atom_id res chain seq x y z
N MET A 1 9.47 -6.75 41.49
CA MET A 1 8.01 -6.76 41.26
C MET A 1 7.30 -5.50 41.79
N THR A 2 7.85 -4.81 42.80
CA THR A 2 7.21 -3.64 43.46
C THR A 2 7.17 -2.34 42.65
N GLN A 3 8.13 -2.06 41.75
CA GLN A 3 8.12 -0.84 40.92
C GLN A 3 7.13 -0.87 39.74
N TYR A 4 6.50 -2.00 39.46
CA TYR A 4 5.71 -2.21 38.24
C TYR A 4 4.19 -2.14 38.45
N ALA A 5 3.72 -2.43 39.67
CA ALA A 5 2.29 -2.42 39.99
C ALA A 5 1.60 -1.08 39.65
N PRO A 6 2.19 0.10 39.96
CA PRO A 6 1.56 1.38 39.65
C PRO A 6 1.34 1.60 38.14
N ALA A 7 2.32 1.24 37.30
CA ALA A 7 2.21 1.40 35.85
C ALA A 7 1.17 0.45 35.23
N ALA A 8 1.07 -0.78 35.75
CA ALA A 8 0.07 -1.75 35.31
C ALA A 8 -1.36 -1.34 35.72
N ASP A 9 -1.52 -0.78 36.92
CA ASP A 9 -2.81 -0.28 37.41
C ASP A 9 -3.28 0.93 36.57
N SER A 10 -2.40 1.90 36.30
CA SER A 10 -2.72 3.03 35.42
C SER A 10 -3.08 2.59 34.01
N LEU A 11 -2.37 1.61 33.44
CA LEU A 11 -2.72 1.07 32.12
C LEU A 11 -4.11 0.41 32.10
N ARG A 12 -4.48 -0.29 33.19
CA ARG A 12 -5.82 -0.88 33.34
C ARG A 12 -6.90 0.20 33.42
N GLU A 13 -6.67 1.24 34.22
CA GLU A 13 -7.60 2.38 34.34
C GLU A 13 -7.79 3.11 33.01
N ALA A 14 -6.69 3.36 32.28
CA ALA A 14 -6.69 4.00 30.97
C ALA A 14 -7.50 3.25 29.91
N ARG A 15 -7.70 1.94 30.07
CA ARG A 15 -8.50 1.10 29.16
C ARG A 15 -9.98 1.09 29.50
N SER A 16 -10.38 1.57 30.68
CA SER A 16 -11.79 1.60 31.07
C SER A 16 -12.57 2.61 30.22
N PRO A 17 -13.61 2.18 29.49
CA PRO A 17 -14.43 3.09 28.68
C PRO A 17 -15.29 4.05 29.52
N GLN A 18 -15.42 3.79 30.83
CA GLN A 18 -16.17 4.64 31.76
C GLN A 18 -15.40 5.90 32.18
N VAL A 19 -14.10 5.94 31.91
CA VAL A 19 -13.22 7.06 32.28
C VAL A 19 -13.18 8.07 31.12
N PRO A 20 -13.27 9.40 31.38
CA PRO A 20 -13.16 10.42 30.35
C PRO A 20 -11.85 10.32 29.56
N ALA A 21 -11.87 10.70 28.28
CA ALA A 21 -10.73 10.55 27.38
C ALA A 21 -9.47 11.29 27.88
N GLU A 22 -9.61 12.48 28.45
CA GLU A 22 -8.48 13.24 29.02
C GLU A 22 -7.83 12.53 30.21
N LYS A 23 -8.64 11.93 31.09
CA LYS A 23 -8.13 11.15 32.23
C LYS A 23 -7.44 9.87 31.76
N ARG A 24 -8.03 9.16 30.80
CA ARG A 24 -7.39 7.99 30.17
C ARG A 24 -6.07 8.36 29.50
N ALA A 25 -5.98 9.52 28.84
CA ALA A 25 -4.75 10.03 28.26
C ALA A 25 -3.68 10.29 29.34
N ALA A 26 -4.09 10.90 30.46
CA ALA A 26 -3.22 11.10 31.63
C ALA A 26 -2.67 9.78 32.19
N ASP A 27 -3.51 8.76 32.29
CA ASP A 27 -3.14 7.45 32.83
C ASP A 27 -2.17 6.68 31.90
N TYR A 28 -2.36 6.78 30.58
CA TYR A 28 -1.37 6.25 29.62
C TYR A 28 -0.03 6.99 29.72
N LEU A 29 -0.04 8.33 29.82
CA LEU A 29 1.19 9.12 29.98
C LEU A 29 1.94 8.74 31.25
N HIS A 30 1.23 8.59 32.37
CA HIS A 30 1.82 8.19 33.65
C HIS A 30 2.41 6.77 33.59
N ALA A 31 1.70 5.81 32.99
CA ALA A 31 2.22 4.45 32.79
C ALA A 31 3.50 4.43 31.94
N ALA A 32 3.55 5.23 30.87
CA ALA A 32 4.74 5.39 30.03
C ALA A 32 5.88 6.10 30.77
N ALA A 33 5.60 7.15 31.55
CA ALA A 33 6.60 7.91 32.30
C ALA A 33 7.31 7.06 33.36
N ILE A 34 6.57 6.22 34.11
CA ILE A 34 7.16 5.31 35.10
C ILE A 34 8.08 4.28 34.44
N THR A 35 7.74 3.82 33.24
CA THR A 35 8.43 2.72 32.56
C THR A 35 9.56 3.17 31.64
N ALA A 36 9.56 4.42 31.17
CA ALA A 36 10.57 4.96 30.25
C ALA A 36 12.02 4.84 30.79
N PRO A 37 12.33 5.16 32.06
CA PRO A 37 13.67 4.99 32.61
C PRO A 37 14.13 3.52 32.67
N LEU A 38 13.19 2.57 32.65
CA LEU A 38 13.40 1.13 32.81
C LEU A 38 13.54 0.37 31.48
N LEU A 39 13.51 1.07 30.33
CA LEU A 39 13.51 0.44 29.00
C LEU A 39 14.79 -0.34 28.65
N GLY A 40 15.88 -0.17 29.41
CA GLY A 40 17.15 -0.87 29.16
C GLY A 40 17.71 -0.61 27.75
N SER A 41 18.11 -1.67 27.05
CA SER A 41 18.53 -1.63 25.64
C SER A 41 17.36 -1.45 24.66
N GLY A 42 16.14 -1.78 25.09
CA GLY A 42 14.93 -1.70 24.27
C GLY A 42 14.70 -2.87 23.32
N THR A 43 15.55 -3.90 23.32
CA THR A 43 15.45 -5.06 22.41
C THR A 43 14.92 -6.33 23.08
N GLN A 44 15.01 -6.42 24.41
CA GLN A 44 14.51 -7.59 25.15
C GLN A 44 13.14 -7.28 25.71
N GLU A 45 12.19 -8.19 25.53
CA GLU A 45 10.87 -8.09 26.15
C GLU A 45 11.00 -8.06 27.67
N THR A 46 10.51 -6.97 28.25
CA THR A 46 10.39 -6.79 29.69
C THR A 46 9.02 -6.22 30.00
N PRO A 47 8.49 -6.42 31.22
CA PRO A 47 7.23 -5.79 31.61
C PRO A 47 7.22 -4.27 31.37
N ALA A 48 8.34 -3.59 31.68
CA ALA A 48 8.50 -2.16 31.45
C ALA A 48 8.39 -1.78 29.96
N LEU A 49 9.11 -2.48 29.08
CA LEU A 49 9.04 -2.26 27.63
C LEU A 49 7.62 -2.47 27.10
N ASN A 50 6.96 -3.55 27.52
CA ASN A 50 5.61 -3.88 27.07
C ASN A 50 4.59 -2.84 27.52
N THR A 51 4.66 -2.36 28.76
CA THR A 51 3.79 -1.28 29.25
C THR A 51 4.06 0.03 28.53
N TYR A 52 5.32 0.43 28.33
CA TYR A 52 5.65 1.65 27.59
C TYR A 52 5.13 1.59 26.15
N ASN A 53 5.42 0.51 25.41
CA ASN A 53 4.99 0.34 24.02
C ASN A 53 3.46 0.38 23.91
N THR A 54 2.77 -0.33 24.81
CA THR A 54 1.31 -0.38 24.86
C THR A 54 0.71 0.99 25.18
N ALA A 55 1.22 1.67 26.21
CA ALA A 55 0.74 2.99 26.61
C ALA A 55 0.91 4.02 25.47
N ALA A 56 2.06 4.02 24.79
CA ALA A 56 2.30 4.89 23.65
C ALA A 56 1.32 4.61 22.49
N ALA A 57 1.13 3.33 22.13
CA ALA A 57 0.21 2.89 21.07
C ALA A 57 -1.25 3.30 21.35
N GLU A 58 -1.74 2.93 22.53
CA GLU A 58 -3.14 3.14 22.91
C GLU A 58 -3.45 4.62 23.17
N LEU A 59 -2.51 5.38 23.72
CA LEU A 59 -2.61 6.85 23.81
C LEU A 59 -2.77 7.47 22.42
N THR A 60 -1.95 7.06 21.45
CA THR A 60 -2.01 7.60 20.08
C THR A 60 -3.38 7.35 19.44
N ILE A 61 -3.92 6.14 19.60
CA ILE A 61 -5.25 5.78 19.09
C ILE A 61 -6.33 6.58 19.82
N LEU A 62 -6.26 6.69 21.15
CA LEU A 62 -7.22 7.44 21.97
C LEU A 62 -7.29 8.90 21.53
N LEU A 63 -6.14 9.58 21.46
CA LEU A 63 -6.07 10.99 21.07
C LEU A 63 -6.64 11.24 19.68
N ARG A 64 -6.40 10.32 18.73
CA ARG A 64 -6.89 10.46 17.36
C ARG A 64 -8.38 10.15 17.21
N SER A 65 -8.91 9.20 17.99
CA SER A 65 -10.28 8.68 17.81
C SER A 65 -11.32 9.31 18.74
N SER A 66 -10.93 9.80 19.91
CA SER A 66 -11.86 10.38 20.87
C SER A 66 -12.39 11.74 20.44
N GLU A 67 -13.69 11.97 20.69
CA GLU A 67 -14.34 13.29 20.55
C GLU A 67 -14.11 13.94 19.18
N GLY A 68 -14.12 13.16 18.09
CA GLY A 68 -13.88 13.67 16.74
C GLY A 68 -12.44 14.12 16.49
N GLY A 69 -11.47 13.61 17.27
CA GLY A 69 -10.07 14.02 17.20
C GLY A 69 -9.77 15.32 17.94
N ARG A 70 -10.67 15.77 18.83
CA ARG A 70 -10.49 17.01 19.60
C ARG A 70 -9.18 17.02 20.37
N LEU A 71 -8.73 15.89 20.92
CA LEU A 71 -7.48 15.80 21.69
C LEU A 71 -6.23 15.67 20.81
N TRP A 72 -6.37 15.66 19.48
CA TRP A 72 -5.28 15.41 18.56
C TRP A 72 -4.54 16.70 18.16
N ASN A 73 -3.21 16.62 18.10
CA ASN A 73 -2.33 17.67 17.54
C ASN A 73 -2.56 19.08 18.11
N GLN A 74 -2.90 19.16 19.40
CA GLN A 74 -2.95 20.40 20.17
C GLN A 74 -2.26 20.20 21.52
N PRO A 75 -1.69 21.25 22.14
CA PRO A 75 -1.11 21.14 23.47
C PRO A 75 -2.16 20.65 24.46
N LEU A 76 -1.85 19.56 25.16
CA LEU A 76 -2.75 18.93 26.11
C LEU A 76 -2.12 18.95 27.50
N THR A 77 -2.86 19.42 28.50
CA THR A 77 -2.45 19.38 29.91
C THR A 77 -3.40 18.48 30.66
N VAL A 78 -2.90 17.36 31.19
CA VAL A 78 -3.71 16.33 31.84
C VAL A 78 -3.07 15.85 33.12
N THR A 79 -3.88 15.50 34.11
CA THR A 79 -3.40 15.12 35.45
C THR A 79 -3.77 13.69 35.80
N SER A 80 -2.79 12.90 36.23
CA SER A 80 -2.97 11.57 36.81
C SER A 80 -2.10 11.40 38.06
N ASN A 81 -2.63 10.79 39.11
CA ASN A 81 -1.90 10.48 40.34
C ASN A 81 -1.12 11.68 40.94
N ASN A 82 -1.74 12.86 40.94
CA ASN A 82 -1.15 14.14 41.37
C ASN A 82 0.03 14.65 40.53
N GLU A 83 0.29 14.05 39.36
CA GLU A 83 1.24 14.53 38.36
C GLU A 83 0.49 15.13 37.16
N THR A 84 0.90 16.32 36.75
CA THR A 84 0.36 17.00 35.57
C THR A 84 1.35 16.87 34.43
N TYR A 85 0.90 16.32 33.30
CA TYR A 85 1.70 16.13 32.10
C TYR A 85 1.30 17.16 31.03
N HIS A 86 2.29 17.73 30.35
CA HIS A 86 2.11 18.59 29.19
C HIS A 86 2.52 17.84 27.91
N LEU A 87 1.53 17.39 27.16
CA LEU A 87 1.73 16.61 25.95
C LEU A 87 1.72 17.51 24.71
N HIS A 88 2.70 17.30 23.85
CA HIS A 88 2.75 17.85 22.49
C HIS A 88 3.19 16.78 21.48
N LEU A 89 2.78 16.95 20.23
CA LEU A 89 3.20 16.07 19.13
C LEU A 89 4.46 16.62 18.47
N GLN A 90 5.40 15.74 18.15
CA GLN A 90 6.59 16.11 17.40
C GLN A 90 6.20 16.53 15.97
N PRO A 91 6.66 17.70 15.48
CA PRO A 91 6.43 18.12 14.10
C PRO A 91 7.00 17.15 13.07
N ALA A 92 6.51 17.29 11.83
CA ALA A 92 6.97 16.50 10.70
C ALA A 92 8.49 16.62 10.48
N GLY A 93 9.13 15.52 10.10
CA GLY A 93 10.55 15.50 9.75
C GLY A 93 10.90 14.28 8.88
N PRO A 94 12.17 14.11 8.49
CA PRO A 94 12.58 13.01 7.63
C PRO A 94 12.18 11.62 8.16
N ALA A 95 12.20 11.45 9.49
CA ALA A 95 11.88 10.21 10.19
C ALA A 95 10.64 10.27 11.07
N VAL A 96 9.88 11.36 11.01
CA VAL A 96 8.66 11.57 11.79
C VAL A 96 7.55 11.96 10.82
N TRP A 97 6.48 11.18 10.80
CA TRP A 97 5.27 11.51 10.05
C TRP A 97 4.70 12.83 10.54
N ALA A 98 4.15 13.64 9.62
CA ALA A 98 3.36 14.78 10.03
C ALA A 98 2.16 14.28 10.88
N PRO A 99 1.82 14.95 12.00
CA PRO A 99 0.70 14.54 12.84
C PRO A 99 -0.60 14.27 12.07
N ASP A 100 -0.93 15.08 11.07
CA ASP A 100 -2.17 14.94 10.31
C ASP A 100 -2.00 14.19 8.97
N TYR A 101 -0.90 13.48 8.79
CA TYR A 101 -0.73 12.64 7.59
C TYR A 101 -1.73 11.47 7.58
N PHE A 102 -1.84 10.74 8.69
CA PHE A 102 -2.81 9.66 8.88
C PHE A 102 -4.04 10.18 9.62
N ASN A 103 -5.21 9.68 9.23
CA ASN A 103 -6.45 10.05 9.91
C ASN A 103 -7.03 8.98 10.83
N SER A 104 -6.47 7.77 10.78
CA SER A 104 -6.77 6.71 11.75
C SER A 104 -5.53 5.85 12.02
N PHE A 105 -5.54 5.18 13.16
CA PHE A 105 -4.50 4.24 13.58
C PHE A 105 -5.15 2.95 14.09
N GLN A 106 -4.49 1.82 13.87
CA GLN A 106 -4.85 0.52 14.43
C GLN A 106 -3.63 -0.12 15.07
N LEU A 107 -3.82 -0.90 16.13
CA LEU A 107 -2.74 -1.70 16.71
C LEU A 107 -2.27 -2.72 15.66
N ALA A 108 -0.96 -2.83 15.45
CA ALA A 108 -0.41 -3.76 14.48
C ALA A 108 -0.85 -5.21 14.75
N ASN A 109 -0.84 -5.63 16.03
CA ASN A 109 -1.26 -6.96 16.46
C ASN A 109 -2.76 -7.26 16.30
N SER A 110 -3.60 -6.26 16.03
CA SER A 110 -5.03 -6.45 15.75
C SER A 110 -5.30 -6.80 14.27
N ILE A 111 -4.31 -6.60 13.40
CA ILE A 111 -4.41 -6.91 11.98
C ILE A 111 -4.16 -8.39 11.74
N LYS A 112 -5.10 -9.06 11.09
CA LYS A 112 -4.94 -10.46 10.67
C LYS A 112 -4.07 -10.55 9.42
N HIS A 113 -3.25 -11.61 9.32
CA HIS A 113 -2.31 -11.82 8.21
C HIS A 113 -2.64 -13.07 7.36
N PRO A 114 -3.84 -13.22 6.78
CA PRO A 114 -4.28 -14.48 6.15
C PRO A 114 -3.45 -14.90 4.92
N LEU A 115 -2.70 -13.98 4.31
CA LEU A 115 -1.90 -14.22 3.11
C LEU A 115 -0.38 -14.14 3.34
N ALA A 116 0.07 -13.81 4.56
CA ALA A 116 1.49 -13.74 4.88
C ALA A 116 1.93 -15.02 5.59
N GLU A 117 2.97 -15.69 5.09
CA GLU A 117 3.49 -16.91 5.71
C GLU A 117 4.28 -16.64 6.99
N LYS A 118 4.97 -15.50 7.03
CA LYS A 118 5.79 -15.08 8.16
C LYS A 118 5.56 -13.60 8.44
N GLN A 119 5.37 -13.27 9.71
CA GLN A 119 5.32 -11.88 10.16
C GLN A 119 6.74 -11.29 10.17
N ILE A 120 6.89 -10.10 9.63
CA ILE A 120 8.14 -9.36 9.53
C ILE A 120 8.09 -8.25 10.56
N VAL A 121 8.63 -8.54 11.73
CA VAL A 121 8.72 -7.61 12.86
C VAL A 121 10.16 -7.20 13.12
N GLN A 122 10.34 -6.03 13.72
CA GLN A 122 11.59 -5.57 14.32
C GLN A 122 11.33 -5.34 15.80
N GLU A 123 12.07 -6.04 16.66
CA GLU A 123 12.02 -5.81 18.10
C GLU A 123 12.61 -4.43 18.44
N GLY A 124 11.99 -3.73 19.38
CA GLY A 124 12.43 -2.39 19.76
C GLY A 124 11.48 -1.67 20.69
N ILE A 125 11.67 -0.35 20.77
CA ILE A 125 10.87 0.56 21.58
C ILE A 125 9.82 1.27 20.75
N GLY A 126 8.68 1.53 21.39
CA GLY A 126 7.56 2.28 20.86
C GLY A 126 6.38 1.38 20.52
N GLY A 127 5.20 1.99 20.50
CA GLY A 127 3.96 1.32 20.15
C GLY A 127 3.86 1.06 18.64
N GLU A 128 3.61 -0.19 18.25
CA GLU A 128 3.47 -0.58 16.85
C GLU A 128 2.05 -0.32 16.33
N LEU A 129 1.95 0.53 15.32
CA LEU A 129 0.69 0.97 14.73
C LEU A 129 0.70 0.81 13.22
N VAL A 130 -0.49 0.58 12.65
CA VAL A 130 -0.77 0.84 11.24
C VAL A 130 -1.46 2.19 11.14
N GLY A 131 -0.77 3.17 10.57
CA GLY A 131 -1.37 4.44 10.19
C GLY A 131 -2.12 4.29 8.87
N VAL A 132 -3.35 4.80 8.79
CA VAL A 132 -4.18 4.77 7.59
C VAL A 132 -4.62 6.18 7.22
N ARG A 133 -4.47 6.52 5.94
CA ARG A 133 -4.91 7.78 5.34
C ARG A 133 -5.98 7.50 4.29
N THR A 134 -7.17 8.05 4.52
CA THR A 134 -8.30 7.99 3.59
C THR A 134 -8.80 9.39 3.29
N THR A 135 -8.91 9.78 2.02
CA THR A 135 -9.39 11.12 1.64
C THR A 135 -10.70 11.04 0.86
N THR A 136 -11.48 12.11 0.92
CA THR A 136 -12.68 12.31 0.08
C THR A 136 -12.54 13.64 -0.65
N PRO A 137 -12.36 13.66 -1.99
CA PRO A 137 -12.29 12.50 -2.88
C PRO A 137 -11.04 11.63 -2.64
N ARG A 138 -11.09 10.37 -3.08
CA ARG A 138 -9.98 9.41 -2.97
C ARG A 138 -8.75 9.97 -3.69
N GLU A 139 -7.61 9.97 -3.00
CA GLU A 139 -6.34 10.41 -3.59
C GLU A 139 -5.90 9.48 -4.73
N ASN A 140 -5.18 10.05 -5.70
CA ASN A 140 -4.70 9.30 -6.87
C ASN A 140 -3.87 8.08 -6.44
N PHE A 141 -4.14 6.93 -7.06
CA PHE A 141 -3.49 5.65 -6.79
C PHE A 141 -3.70 5.07 -5.37
N ALA A 142 -4.54 5.67 -4.53
CA ALA A 142 -4.87 5.05 -3.25
C ALA A 142 -5.77 3.81 -3.44
N PRO A 143 -5.49 2.71 -2.73
CA PRO A 143 -6.46 1.64 -2.55
C PRO A 143 -7.77 2.17 -1.96
N LEU A 144 -8.88 1.44 -2.18
CA LEU A 144 -10.20 1.83 -1.66
C LEU A 144 -10.24 1.99 -0.13
N LYS A 145 -9.41 1.23 0.59
CA LYS A 145 -9.28 1.32 2.05
C LYS A 145 -8.31 2.43 2.51
N GLY A 146 -7.79 3.24 1.60
CA GLY A 146 -6.77 4.25 1.90
C GLY A 146 -5.33 3.73 1.82
N ILE A 147 -4.37 4.63 1.98
CA ILE A 147 -2.95 4.32 2.04
C ILE A 147 -2.56 3.98 3.48
N SER A 148 -1.92 2.82 3.69
CA SER A 148 -1.42 2.38 4.99
C SER A 148 0.11 2.44 5.07
N ALA A 149 0.65 2.58 6.28
CA ALA A 149 2.09 2.47 6.54
C ALA A 149 2.37 1.99 7.97
N PRO A 150 3.56 1.40 8.22
CA PRO A 150 3.99 1.11 9.58
C PRO A 150 4.36 2.43 10.28
N VAL A 151 3.86 2.58 11.50
CA VAL A 151 4.11 3.73 12.37
C VAL A 151 4.57 3.19 13.73
N THR A 152 5.66 3.73 14.25
CA THR A 152 6.07 3.46 15.63
C THR A 152 5.84 4.72 16.44
N THR A 153 4.99 4.67 17.46
CA THR A 153 4.78 5.82 18.35
C THR A 153 5.72 5.77 19.54
N THR A 154 6.40 6.87 19.83
CA THR A 154 7.33 6.97 20.97
C THR A 154 6.98 8.19 21.82
N LEU A 155 7.14 8.07 23.14
CA LEU A 155 7.03 9.14 24.12
C LEU A 155 8.40 9.46 24.71
N ASP A 156 8.81 10.73 24.65
CA ASP A 156 10.03 11.22 25.29
C ASP A 156 9.66 12.22 26.39
N PHE A 157 10.24 12.05 27.59
CA PHE A 157 9.88 12.84 28.77
C PHE A 157 11.02 13.77 29.20
N LYS A 158 10.68 15.04 29.46
CA LYS A 158 11.54 16.02 30.12
C LYS A 158 10.83 16.53 31.35
N GLY A 159 10.98 15.80 32.45
CA GLY A 159 10.10 15.96 33.61
C GLY A 159 8.66 15.63 33.21
N GLN A 160 7.78 16.62 33.30
CA GLN A 160 6.36 16.48 32.98
C GLN A 160 6.00 16.84 31.53
N ASP A 161 6.95 17.39 30.78
CA ASP A 161 6.77 17.64 29.35
C ASP A 161 6.96 16.34 28.57
N ALA A 162 5.90 15.87 27.92
CA ALA A 162 5.88 14.66 27.12
C ALA A 162 5.80 15.00 25.62
N THR A 163 6.68 14.38 24.83
CA THR A 163 6.67 14.52 23.36
C THR A 163 6.25 13.21 22.72
N LEU A 164 5.11 13.18 22.03
CA LEU A 164 4.67 12.04 21.23
C LEU A 164 5.16 12.18 19.79
N ALA A 165 5.88 11.18 19.28
CA ALA A 165 6.39 11.18 17.91
C ALA A 165 5.90 9.98 17.12
N LEU A 166 5.38 10.24 15.91
CA LEU A 166 4.98 9.21 14.94
C LEU A 166 6.15 8.84 14.05
N ARG A 167 6.97 7.88 14.46
CA ARG A 167 8.21 7.50 13.76
C ARG A 167 7.94 6.72 12.48
N ARG A 168 8.89 6.81 11.54
CA ARG A 168 8.92 6.11 10.24
C ARG A 168 9.92 4.93 10.27
N PRO A 169 9.60 3.78 10.87
CA PRO A 169 10.57 2.70 11.08
C PRO A 169 11.19 2.15 9.79
N ALA A 170 10.47 2.22 8.66
CA ALA A 170 10.98 1.80 7.35
C ALA A 170 12.05 2.75 6.77
N LYS A 171 12.06 4.03 7.19
CA LYS A 171 13.01 5.05 6.72
C LYS A 171 14.16 5.25 7.71
N GLN A 172 13.84 5.25 9.00
CA GLN A 172 14.82 5.30 10.09
C GLN A 172 14.44 4.25 11.15
N PRO A 173 15.19 3.13 11.27
CA PRO A 173 14.82 2.02 12.14
C PRO A 173 15.19 2.25 13.62
N THR A 174 15.82 3.38 13.95
CA THR A 174 16.21 3.77 15.30
C THR A 174 15.72 5.18 15.62
N ALA A 175 15.54 5.48 16.90
CA ALA A 175 15.23 6.83 17.36
C ALA A 175 15.91 7.14 18.70
N LEU A 176 16.05 8.42 19.02
CA LEU A 176 16.40 8.87 20.36
C LEU A 176 15.17 8.75 21.26
N VAL A 177 15.27 7.96 22.32
CA VAL A 177 14.24 7.80 23.37
C VAL A 177 14.95 7.75 24.71
N GLU A 178 14.58 8.60 25.67
CA GLU A 178 15.26 8.73 26.97
C GLU A 178 16.77 8.97 26.81
N GLY A 179 17.13 9.89 25.92
CA GLY A 179 18.52 10.29 25.66
C GLY A 179 19.41 9.21 25.02
N LYS A 180 18.86 8.06 24.63
CA LYS A 180 19.62 6.95 24.01
C LYS A 180 19.08 6.61 22.63
N VAL A 181 19.98 6.34 21.68
CA VAL A 181 19.61 5.83 20.35
C VAL A 181 19.25 4.36 20.49
N ARG A 182 18.01 4.01 20.17
CA ARG A 182 17.48 2.65 20.35
C ARG A 182 16.71 2.18 19.11
N PRO A 183 16.67 0.87 18.83
CA PRO A 183 15.85 0.33 17.75
C PRO A 183 14.36 0.57 18.04
N LEU A 184 13.61 0.88 16.99
CA LEU A 184 12.17 1.05 17.05
C LEU A 184 11.46 -0.30 16.90
N ALA A 185 10.40 -0.53 17.67
CA ALA A 185 9.51 -1.65 17.39
C ALA A 185 8.77 -1.39 16.08
N ALA A 186 8.62 -2.38 15.21
CA ALA A 186 7.86 -2.21 13.98
C ALA A 186 7.35 -3.52 13.39
N ASP A 187 6.07 -3.53 13.02
CA ASP A 187 5.47 -4.58 12.20
C ASP A 187 5.36 -4.11 10.74
N PHE A 188 6.16 -4.69 9.86
CA PHE A 188 6.16 -4.39 8.43
C PHE A 188 5.13 -5.22 7.65
N THR A 189 4.56 -6.26 8.25
CA THR A 189 3.53 -7.13 7.65
C THR A 189 2.13 -6.56 7.84
N ALA A 190 1.85 -5.90 8.97
CA ALA A 190 0.52 -5.35 9.28
C ALA A 190 -0.01 -4.35 8.24
N PRO A 191 0.77 -3.37 7.73
CA PRO A 191 0.26 -2.40 6.76
C PRO A 191 -0.24 -3.02 5.46
N ILE A 192 0.47 -4.02 4.91
CA ILE A 192 0.00 -4.70 3.69
C ILE A 192 -1.17 -5.64 3.98
N SER A 193 -1.21 -6.24 5.17
CA SER A 193 -2.30 -7.14 5.59
C SER A 193 -3.61 -6.42 5.92
N TYR A 194 -3.53 -5.11 6.18
CA TYR A 194 -4.70 -4.23 6.31
C TYR A 194 -5.62 -4.31 5.08
N TYR A 195 -5.03 -4.53 3.90
CA TYR A 195 -5.76 -4.91 2.70
C TYR A 195 -6.14 -6.39 2.81
N SER A 196 -7.18 -6.68 3.59
CA SER A 196 -7.70 -8.05 3.70
C SER A 196 -8.28 -8.52 2.36
N PRO A 197 -8.01 -9.76 1.92
CA PRO A 197 -8.66 -10.30 0.74
C PRO A 197 -10.16 -10.48 0.97
N PRO A 198 -10.98 -10.51 -0.10
CA PRO A 198 -12.36 -10.95 -0.01
C PRO A 198 -12.45 -12.40 0.50
N SER A 199 -13.57 -12.74 1.13
CA SER A 199 -13.80 -14.05 1.76
C SER A 199 -13.68 -15.24 0.80
N ASN A 200 -13.98 -15.05 -0.49
CA ASN A 200 -13.78 -16.06 -1.53
C ASN A 200 -12.97 -15.48 -2.71
N LEU A 201 -11.67 -15.26 -2.45
CA LEU A 201 -10.75 -14.66 -3.41
C LEU A 201 -10.74 -15.37 -4.76
N MET A 202 -10.64 -16.70 -4.76
CA MET A 202 -10.62 -17.51 -5.99
C MET A 202 -11.90 -17.33 -6.82
N PHE A 203 -13.08 -17.31 -6.17
CA PHE A 203 -14.33 -17.05 -6.87
C PHE A 203 -14.39 -15.65 -7.48
N VAL A 204 -13.93 -14.63 -6.75
CA VAL A 204 -13.87 -13.25 -7.27
C VAL A 204 -12.92 -13.14 -8.46
N GLU A 205 -11.76 -13.77 -8.39
CA GLU A 205 -10.78 -13.82 -9.49
C GLU A 205 -11.34 -14.52 -10.72
N LEU A 206 -12.03 -15.65 -10.53
CA LEU A 206 -12.74 -16.36 -11.60
C LEU A 206 -13.86 -15.51 -12.20
N MET A 207 -14.65 -14.81 -11.38
CA MET A 207 -15.72 -13.93 -11.86
C MET A 207 -15.19 -12.70 -12.59
N ALA A 208 -14.10 -12.09 -12.13
CA ALA A 208 -13.43 -10.99 -12.83
C ALA A 208 -12.84 -11.44 -14.18
N ALA A 209 -12.43 -12.71 -14.28
CA ALA A 209 -12.00 -13.31 -15.52
C ALA A 209 -13.16 -13.59 -16.49
N LEU A 210 -14.33 -14.02 -16.00
CA LEU A 210 -15.49 -14.36 -16.83
C LEU A 210 -16.37 -13.16 -17.19
N ARG A 211 -16.46 -12.15 -16.31
CA ARG A 211 -17.37 -10.98 -16.44
C ARG A 211 -16.61 -9.66 -16.32
N SER A 212 -15.56 -9.51 -17.11
CA SER A 212 -14.61 -8.40 -17.04
C SER A 212 -15.25 -7.01 -17.02
N ALA A 213 -16.31 -6.77 -17.79
CA ALA A 213 -16.99 -5.47 -17.86
C ALA A 213 -17.43 -4.92 -16.49
N HIS A 214 -17.88 -5.78 -15.58
CA HIS A 214 -18.33 -5.40 -14.23
C HIS A 214 -17.18 -5.03 -13.27
N TYR A 215 -15.94 -5.29 -13.67
CA TYR A 215 -14.73 -5.09 -12.84
C TYR A 215 -13.78 -4.05 -13.42
N LEU A 216 -14.15 -3.39 -14.53
CA LEU A 216 -13.32 -2.39 -15.19
C LEU A 216 -13.06 -1.17 -14.33
N GLU A 217 -14.04 -0.74 -13.52
CA GLU A 217 -13.91 0.39 -12.58
C GLU A 217 -12.81 0.19 -11.53
N LYS A 218 -12.39 -1.07 -11.30
CA LYS A 218 -11.30 -1.41 -10.37
C LYS A 218 -9.94 -1.49 -11.06
N THR A 219 -9.89 -1.34 -12.38
CA THR A 219 -8.64 -1.31 -13.14
C THR A 219 -7.85 -0.07 -12.77
N GLY A 220 -6.61 -0.25 -12.35
CA GLY A 220 -5.79 0.88 -11.92
C GLY A 220 -4.46 0.48 -11.35
N LEU A 221 -3.59 1.48 -11.23
CA LEU A 221 -2.35 1.37 -10.47
C LEU A 221 -2.62 1.81 -9.02
N TYR A 222 -2.10 1.05 -8.06
CA TYR A 222 -2.31 1.31 -6.64
C TYR A 222 -0.99 1.34 -5.88
N PHE A 223 -0.80 2.37 -5.06
CA PHE A 223 0.35 2.51 -4.19
C PHE A 223 0.01 1.89 -2.84
N LEU A 224 0.76 0.85 -2.44
CA LEU A 224 0.52 0.16 -1.16
C LEU A 224 1.17 0.87 0.04
N GLN A 225 1.84 1.99 -0.21
CA GLN A 225 2.58 2.78 0.75
C GLN A 225 2.52 4.25 0.33
N PRO A 226 2.67 5.20 1.28
CA PRO A 226 2.87 6.61 0.99
C PRO A 226 3.93 6.82 -0.10
N TYR A 227 3.59 7.67 -1.08
CA TYR A 227 4.53 8.09 -2.12
C TYR A 227 5.80 8.68 -1.49
N ASP A 228 6.95 8.14 -1.89
CA ASP A 228 8.27 8.64 -1.48
C ASP A 228 9.14 8.83 -2.74
N PRO A 229 9.50 10.07 -3.12
CA PRO A 229 10.25 10.35 -4.33
C PRO A 229 11.67 9.76 -4.31
N ASP A 230 12.19 9.39 -3.13
CA ASP A 230 13.52 8.80 -3.00
C ASP A 230 13.54 7.29 -3.26
N ARG A 231 12.36 6.64 -3.25
CA ARG A 231 12.24 5.19 -3.43
C ARG A 231 11.91 4.83 -4.86
N ILE A 232 12.51 3.73 -5.33
CA ILE A 232 12.32 3.15 -6.65
C ILE A 232 10.96 2.46 -6.69
N PRO A 233 10.04 2.87 -7.59
CA PRO A 233 8.79 2.15 -7.77
C PRO A 233 9.06 0.72 -8.26
N LEU A 234 8.55 -0.26 -7.52
CA LEU A 234 8.51 -1.67 -7.90
C LEU A 234 7.06 -2.03 -8.21
N VAL A 235 6.73 -2.10 -9.50
CA VAL A 235 5.37 -2.28 -10.02
C VAL A 235 5.11 -3.75 -10.27
N PHE A 236 4.15 -4.34 -9.57
CA PHE A 236 3.75 -5.73 -9.74
C PHE A 236 2.52 -5.87 -10.65
N VAL A 237 2.60 -6.77 -11.62
CA VAL A 237 1.54 -7.06 -12.59
C VAL A 237 1.16 -8.54 -12.48
N HIS A 238 -0.06 -8.82 -12.02
CA HIS A 238 -0.55 -10.18 -11.81
C HIS A 238 -0.94 -10.89 -13.13
N GLY A 239 -1.05 -12.22 -13.05
CA GLY A 239 -1.37 -13.08 -14.19
C GLY A 239 -2.87 -13.31 -14.39
N LEU A 240 -3.19 -14.35 -15.15
CA LEU A 240 -4.54 -14.80 -15.47
C LEU A 240 -5.24 -15.45 -14.26
N VAL A 241 -6.56 -15.21 -14.09
CA VAL A 241 -7.37 -15.69 -12.93
C VAL A 241 -6.64 -15.42 -11.61
N SER A 242 -6.26 -14.16 -11.41
CA SER A 242 -5.43 -13.71 -10.28
C SER A 242 -5.75 -12.24 -9.99
N SER A 243 -5.24 -11.73 -8.88
CA SER A 243 -5.42 -10.36 -8.42
C SER A 243 -4.13 -9.81 -7.80
N PRO A 244 -4.10 -8.51 -7.45
CA PRO A 244 -2.99 -7.95 -6.68
C PRO A 244 -2.67 -8.69 -5.37
N PHE A 245 -3.65 -9.38 -4.77
CA PHE A 245 -3.45 -10.11 -3.51
C PHE A 245 -2.44 -11.26 -3.64
N THR A 246 -2.25 -11.82 -4.84
CA THR A 246 -1.20 -12.83 -5.10
C THR A 246 0.20 -12.30 -4.78
N TRP A 247 0.42 -10.97 -4.81
CA TRP A 247 1.71 -10.37 -4.49
C TRP A 247 1.94 -10.11 -3.00
N VAL A 248 0.94 -10.29 -2.12
CA VAL A 248 1.08 -10.00 -0.68
C VAL A 248 2.23 -10.79 -0.06
N LYS A 249 2.30 -12.10 -0.34
CA LYS A 249 3.40 -12.95 0.16
C LYS A 249 4.76 -12.47 -0.34
N THR A 250 4.88 -12.16 -1.63
CA THR A 250 6.13 -11.69 -2.24
C THR A 250 6.56 -10.35 -1.68
N ILE A 251 5.65 -9.38 -1.61
CA ILE A 251 5.93 -8.05 -1.06
C ILE A 251 6.31 -8.15 0.41
N ASN A 252 5.61 -8.98 1.19
CA ASN A 252 5.95 -9.22 2.58
C ASN A 252 7.36 -9.85 2.73
N GLY A 253 7.71 -10.82 1.89
CA GLY A 253 9.05 -11.40 1.86
C GLY A 253 10.13 -10.37 1.49
N LEU A 254 9.87 -9.50 0.52
CA LEU A 254 10.76 -8.39 0.16
C LEU A 254 10.90 -7.37 1.28
N GLN A 255 9.84 -7.15 2.05
CA GLN A 255 9.89 -6.32 3.24
C GLN A 255 10.75 -6.92 4.34
N ALA A 256 11.14 -8.20 4.32
CA ALA A 256 12.08 -8.75 5.30
C ALA A 256 13.48 -8.12 5.19
N ASP A 257 13.86 -7.65 4.00
CA ASP A 257 15.16 -7.04 3.74
C ASP A 257 15.12 -5.51 4.00
N PRO A 258 15.87 -4.98 4.99
CA PRO A 258 15.91 -3.55 5.29
C PRO A 258 16.39 -2.68 4.11
N GLU A 259 17.32 -3.16 3.28
CA GLU A 259 17.81 -2.41 2.12
C GLU A 259 16.73 -2.32 1.03
N ILE A 260 15.92 -3.37 0.87
CA ILE A 260 14.77 -3.31 -0.04
C ILE A 260 13.71 -2.34 0.49
N ARG A 261 13.31 -2.46 1.76
CA ARG A 261 12.32 -1.56 2.39
C ARG A 261 12.70 -0.08 2.25
N LYS A 262 13.99 0.22 2.45
CA LYS A 262 14.55 1.58 2.37
C LYS A 262 14.55 2.13 0.94
N ARG A 263 14.78 1.29 -0.07
CA ARG A 263 15.04 1.73 -1.46
C ARG A 263 13.86 1.59 -2.39
N TYR A 264 12.91 0.70 -2.12
CA TYR A 264 11.80 0.39 -3.03
C TYR A 264 10.45 0.78 -2.43
N GLN A 265 9.54 1.20 -3.30
CA GLN A 265 8.13 1.44 -2.98
C GLN A 265 7.27 0.50 -3.83
N PHE A 266 6.38 -0.25 -3.17
CA PHE A 266 5.60 -1.30 -3.83
C PHE A 266 4.30 -0.76 -4.41
N TRP A 267 4.14 -0.91 -5.72
CA TRP A 267 2.92 -0.58 -6.46
C TRP A 267 2.34 -1.86 -7.08
N VAL A 268 1.02 -1.92 -7.21
CA VAL A 268 0.34 -3.05 -7.85
C VAL A 268 -0.60 -2.55 -8.95
N PHE A 269 -0.61 -3.23 -10.09
CA PHE A 269 -1.59 -2.99 -11.13
C PHE A 269 -2.70 -4.03 -11.00
N ALA A 270 -3.94 -3.57 -10.82
CA ALA A 270 -5.11 -4.42 -10.84
C ALA A 270 -5.81 -4.27 -12.19
N TYR A 271 -6.22 -5.39 -12.78
CA TYR A 271 -7.03 -5.41 -14.00
C TYR A 271 -7.88 -6.69 -14.06
N PRO A 272 -9.07 -6.66 -14.67
CA PRO A 272 -9.84 -7.87 -14.93
C PRO A 272 -9.10 -8.73 -15.95
N THR A 273 -8.65 -9.91 -15.54
CA THR A 273 -7.82 -10.79 -16.36
C THR A 273 -8.55 -11.37 -17.58
N GLY A 274 -9.87 -11.19 -17.65
CA GLY A 274 -10.71 -11.53 -18.80
C GLY A 274 -10.69 -10.51 -19.93
N THR A 275 -9.95 -9.40 -19.78
CA THR A 275 -9.83 -8.38 -20.84
C THR A 275 -8.71 -8.68 -21.81
N PRO A 276 -8.85 -8.32 -23.11
CA PRO A 276 -7.81 -8.55 -24.11
C PRO A 276 -6.44 -8.03 -23.66
N ILE A 277 -5.39 -8.83 -23.84
CA ILE A 277 -4.04 -8.56 -23.30
C ILE A 277 -3.52 -7.17 -23.70
N LEU A 278 -3.69 -6.79 -24.98
CA LEU A 278 -3.23 -5.50 -25.48
C LEU A 278 -4.03 -4.33 -24.90
N TYR A 279 -5.31 -4.54 -24.59
CA TYR A 279 -6.11 -3.55 -23.88
C TYR A 279 -5.63 -3.38 -22.43
N SER A 280 -5.43 -4.48 -21.69
CA SER A 280 -4.90 -4.41 -20.32
C SER A 280 -3.51 -3.76 -20.28
N ALA A 281 -2.65 -4.06 -21.27
CA ALA A 281 -1.34 -3.44 -21.41
C ALA A 281 -1.44 -1.93 -21.73
N PHE A 282 -2.42 -1.52 -22.53
CA PHE A 282 -2.71 -0.10 -22.76
C PHE A 282 -3.17 0.60 -21.48
N ARG A 283 -4.11 0.01 -20.71
CA ARG A 283 -4.54 0.58 -19.42
C ARG A 283 -3.38 0.72 -18.44
N LEU A 284 -2.48 -0.28 -18.35
CA LEU A 284 -1.26 -0.16 -17.56
C LEU A 284 -0.40 1.04 -18.02
N ARG A 285 -0.25 1.23 -19.33
CA ARG A 285 0.51 2.35 -19.90
C ARG A 285 -0.09 3.71 -19.53
N GLU A 286 -1.42 3.83 -19.56
CA GLU A 286 -2.12 5.04 -19.15
C GLU A 286 -1.91 5.34 -17.67
N GLU A 287 -2.03 4.33 -16.80
CA GLU A 287 -1.82 4.51 -15.37
C GLU A 287 -0.38 4.89 -15.03
N LEU A 288 0.60 4.30 -15.72
CA LEU A 288 2.01 4.71 -15.61
C LEU A 288 2.23 6.14 -16.10
N ALA A 289 1.62 6.55 -17.22
CA ALA A 289 1.72 7.91 -17.72
C ALA A 289 1.04 8.93 -16.79
N LYS A 290 -0.07 8.57 -16.14
CA LYS A 290 -0.71 9.37 -15.08
C LYS A 290 0.24 9.52 -13.90
N ALA A 291 0.94 8.45 -13.49
CA ALA A 291 1.92 8.50 -12.41
C ALA A 291 3.13 9.39 -12.79
N ASP A 292 3.63 9.27 -14.02
CA ASP A 292 4.70 10.13 -14.55
C ASP A 292 4.28 11.61 -14.55
N LYS A 293 3.01 11.92 -14.85
CA LYS A 293 2.47 13.30 -14.85
C LYS A 293 2.29 13.86 -13.44
N LEU A 294 1.74 13.07 -12.52
CA LEU A 294 1.46 13.50 -11.14
C LEU A 294 2.73 13.55 -10.27
N TYR A 295 3.70 12.69 -10.57
CA TYR A 295 4.94 12.55 -9.81
C TYR A 295 6.16 12.62 -10.75
N PRO A 296 6.39 13.75 -11.45
CA PRO A 296 7.42 13.85 -12.49
C PRO A 296 8.84 13.56 -11.99
N ASN A 297 9.08 13.68 -10.68
CA ASN A 297 10.38 13.43 -10.06
C ASN A 297 10.54 12.01 -9.47
N HIS A 298 9.56 11.11 -9.65
CA HIS A 298 9.72 9.74 -9.16
C HIS A 298 10.90 9.05 -9.85
N ARG A 299 11.60 8.18 -9.11
CA ARG A 299 12.72 7.39 -9.65
C ARG A 299 12.24 6.53 -10.84
N PRO A 300 13.11 6.23 -11.82
CA PRO A 300 12.79 5.24 -12.85
C PRO A 300 12.39 3.90 -12.22
N CYS A 301 11.41 3.22 -12.78
CA CYS A 301 10.75 2.09 -12.13
C CYS A 301 11.27 0.72 -12.60
N VAL A 302 10.98 -0.29 -11.79
CA VAL A 302 11.14 -1.71 -12.08
C VAL A 302 9.75 -2.34 -12.18
N VAL A 303 9.49 -3.11 -13.23
CA VAL A 303 8.21 -3.82 -13.41
C VAL A 303 8.43 -5.32 -13.24
N VAL A 304 7.60 -5.97 -12.43
CA VAL A 304 7.62 -7.41 -12.20
C VAL A 304 6.30 -7.99 -12.70
N GLY A 305 6.38 -8.88 -13.69
CA GLY A 305 5.20 -9.52 -14.26
C GLY A 305 5.19 -11.02 -14.01
N HIS A 306 4.10 -11.53 -13.45
CA HIS A 306 3.87 -12.96 -13.28
C HIS A 306 2.95 -13.51 -14.38
N SER A 307 3.33 -14.63 -15.00
CA SER A 307 2.54 -15.29 -16.05
C SER A 307 2.10 -14.29 -17.13
N MET A 308 0.81 -14.18 -17.44
CA MET A 308 0.27 -13.21 -18.40
C MET A 308 0.62 -11.75 -18.06
N GLY A 309 0.77 -11.40 -16.78
CA GLY A 309 1.21 -10.06 -16.36
C GLY A 309 2.61 -9.70 -16.86
N GLY A 310 3.45 -10.70 -17.14
CA GLY A 310 4.73 -10.50 -17.83
C GLY A 310 4.58 -10.06 -19.29
N ILE A 311 3.53 -10.49 -19.99
CA ILE A 311 3.24 -10.02 -21.35
C ILE A 311 2.84 -8.55 -21.32
N LEU A 312 2.03 -8.13 -20.34
CA LEU A 312 1.67 -6.73 -20.10
C LEU A 312 2.91 -5.88 -19.79
N ALA A 313 3.79 -6.39 -18.93
CA ALA A 313 5.05 -5.74 -18.58
C ALA A 313 6.00 -5.61 -19.78
N HIS A 314 6.12 -6.65 -20.60
CA HIS A 314 6.90 -6.63 -21.84
C HIS A 314 6.39 -5.58 -22.82
N ALA A 315 5.07 -5.47 -22.98
CA ALA A 315 4.43 -4.46 -23.81
C ALA A 315 4.74 -3.00 -23.36
N GLN A 316 5.20 -2.78 -22.13
CA GLN A 316 5.61 -1.45 -21.68
C GLN A 316 7.03 -1.07 -22.12
N VAL A 317 7.87 -2.04 -22.52
CA VAL A 317 9.29 -1.80 -22.83
C VAL A 317 9.66 -2.02 -24.30
N VAL A 318 8.69 -2.36 -25.14
CA VAL A 318 8.84 -2.47 -26.59
C VAL A 318 8.09 -1.35 -27.31
N THR A 319 8.53 -1.04 -28.53
CA THR A 319 7.82 -0.15 -29.44
C THR A 319 7.19 -0.99 -30.54
N VAL A 320 5.90 -0.78 -30.80
CA VAL A 320 5.15 -1.38 -31.90
C VAL A 320 4.71 -0.29 -32.85
N THR A 321 5.13 -0.39 -34.11
CA THR A 321 4.77 0.53 -35.18
C THR A 321 3.79 -0.13 -36.16
N PRO A 322 3.04 0.63 -36.96
CA PRO A 322 2.13 0.06 -37.95
C PRO A 322 2.81 -0.97 -38.88
N PRO A 323 4.00 -0.72 -39.46
CA PRO A 323 4.68 -1.72 -40.29
C PRO A 323 5.08 -2.99 -39.53
N MET A 324 5.47 -2.87 -38.25
CA MET A 324 5.79 -4.03 -37.42
C MET A 324 4.55 -4.88 -37.15
N TRP A 325 3.41 -4.24 -36.89
CA TRP A 325 2.14 -4.91 -36.66
C TRP A 325 1.62 -5.59 -37.93
N GLU A 326 1.66 -4.90 -39.07
CA GLU A 326 1.31 -5.46 -40.38
C GLU A 326 2.19 -6.67 -40.72
N LYS A 327 3.50 -6.61 -40.45
CA LYS A 327 4.40 -7.74 -40.67
C LYS A 327 4.07 -8.96 -39.80
N ALA A 328 3.61 -8.74 -38.57
CA ALA A 328 3.31 -9.82 -37.62
C ALA A 328 1.95 -10.48 -37.87
N VAL A 329 0.94 -9.71 -38.28
CA VAL A 329 -0.47 -10.15 -38.38
C VAL A 329 -0.96 -10.33 -39.82
N GLY A 330 -0.30 -9.70 -40.81
CA GLY A 330 -0.66 -9.80 -42.22
C GLY A 330 -1.76 -8.81 -42.65
N PRO A 331 -2.43 -9.06 -43.79
CA PRO A 331 -3.35 -8.11 -44.42
C PRO A 331 -4.47 -7.59 -43.49
N THR A 332 -4.96 -8.42 -42.57
CA THR A 332 -5.98 -8.04 -41.59
C THR A 332 -5.54 -6.89 -40.68
N ALA A 333 -4.25 -6.78 -40.36
CA ALA A 333 -3.76 -5.64 -39.57
C ALA A 333 -3.90 -4.33 -40.34
N ARG A 334 -3.64 -4.32 -41.65
CA ARG A 334 -3.79 -3.12 -42.47
C ARG A 334 -5.23 -2.62 -42.47
N ASP A 335 -6.19 -3.52 -42.65
CA ASP A 335 -7.61 -3.18 -42.65
C ASP A 335 -8.06 -2.62 -41.30
N ILE A 336 -7.61 -3.23 -40.20
CA ILE A 336 -7.96 -2.80 -38.84
C ILE A 336 -7.36 -1.42 -38.54
N LEU A 337 -6.09 -1.19 -38.90
CA LEU A 337 -5.45 0.10 -38.71
C LEU A 337 -6.10 1.19 -39.60
N ALA A 338 -6.42 0.89 -40.86
CA ALA A 338 -7.02 1.84 -41.78
C ALA A 338 -8.46 2.24 -41.41
N ARG A 339 -9.22 1.35 -40.75
CA ARG A 339 -10.61 1.61 -40.32
C ARG A 339 -10.72 2.37 -38.99
N ASN A 340 -9.60 2.60 -38.29
CA ASN A 340 -9.59 3.23 -36.99
C ASN A 340 -8.88 4.59 -37.05
N SER A 341 -9.43 5.60 -36.38
CA SER A 341 -8.75 6.89 -36.24
C SER A 341 -7.50 6.75 -35.37
N ASN A 342 -6.47 7.57 -35.61
CA ASN A 342 -5.21 7.52 -34.86
C ASN A 342 -5.39 7.71 -33.34
N ASN A 343 -6.44 8.42 -32.91
CA ASN A 343 -6.77 8.66 -31.51
C ASN A 343 -7.75 7.62 -30.94
N SER A 344 -8.08 6.58 -31.70
CA SER A 344 -8.99 5.54 -31.22
C SER A 344 -8.31 4.65 -30.18
N LEU A 345 -9.11 4.08 -29.29
CA LEU A 345 -8.65 3.14 -28.29
C LEU A 345 -7.98 1.91 -28.93
N VAL A 346 -8.50 1.44 -30.08
CA VAL A 346 -7.89 0.35 -30.85
C VAL A 346 -6.47 0.73 -31.28
N MET A 347 -6.28 1.95 -31.80
CA MET A 347 -4.95 2.42 -32.20
C MET A 347 -4.00 2.54 -31.01
N HIS A 348 -4.44 3.08 -29.88
CA HIS A 348 -3.62 3.20 -28.67
C HIS A 348 -3.27 1.84 -28.03
N ALA A 349 -4.10 0.82 -28.23
CA ALA A 349 -3.83 -0.54 -27.78
C ALA A 349 -2.83 -1.27 -28.69
N LEU A 350 -2.94 -1.11 -30.01
CA LEU A 350 -2.13 -1.85 -30.99
C LEU A 350 -0.78 -1.18 -31.29
N ILE A 351 -0.74 0.16 -31.35
CA ILE A 351 0.43 0.94 -31.76
C ILE A 351 0.90 1.79 -30.58
N PHE A 352 2.13 1.58 -30.14
CA PHE A 352 2.64 2.22 -28.92
C PHE A 352 4.17 2.26 -28.87
N LYS A 353 4.69 3.17 -28.05
CA LYS A 353 6.12 3.31 -27.78
C LYS A 353 6.47 2.75 -26.41
N ARG A 354 7.70 2.26 -26.27
CA ARG A 354 8.24 1.88 -24.96
C ARG A 354 8.19 3.05 -23.98
N ASN A 355 7.93 2.77 -22.70
CA ASN A 355 8.06 3.75 -21.62
C ASN A 355 9.55 3.88 -21.22
N PRO A 356 10.20 5.05 -21.42
CA PRO A 356 11.62 5.24 -21.10
C PRO A 356 11.93 5.29 -19.59
N ARG A 357 10.90 5.43 -18.74
CA ARG A 357 11.03 5.45 -17.28
C ARG A 357 11.18 4.05 -16.68
N ILE A 358 10.79 3.00 -17.41
CA ILE A 358 11.03 1.62 -16.98
C ILE A 358 12.47 1.24 -17.31
N LYS A 359 13.27 0.92 -16.28
CA LYS A 359 14.69 0.55 -16.45
C LYS A 359 14.95 -0.94 -16.35
N ARG A 360 14.01 -1.70 -15.77
CA ARG A 360 14.13 -3.15 -15.64
C ARG A 360 12.75 -3.78 -15.64
N VAL A 361 12.67 -4.94 -16.29
CA VAL A 361 11.52 -5.84 -16.19
C VAL A 361 12.01 -7.19 -15.66
N VAL A 362 11.25 -7.76 -14.73
CA VAL A 362 11.47 -9.10 -14.18
C VAL A 362 10.28 -9.97 -14.58
N PHE A 363 10.56 -11.05 -15.29
CA PHE A 363 9.53 -12.01 -15.75
C PHE A 363 9.54 -13.23 -14.85
N ILE A 364 8.36 -13.61 -14.35
CA ILE A 364 8.17 -14.81 -13.53
C ILE A 364 7.17 -15.72 -14.24
N CYS A 365 7.64 -16.87 -14.72
CA CYS A 365 6.80 -17.86 -15.42
C CYS A 365 6.00 -17.27 -16.60
N THR A 366 6.55 -16.29 -17.31
CA THR A 366 5.85 -15.58 -18.39
C THR A 366 5.83 -16.40 -19.68
N PRO A 367 4.64 -16.69 -20.26
CA PRO A 367 4.52 -17.50 -21.48
C PRO A 367 4.80 -16.66 -22.74
N HIS A 368 6.03 -16.20 -22.93
CA HIS A 368 6.40 -15.34 -24.07
C HIS A 368 6.11 -15.97 -25.45
N ARG A 369 6.08 -17.30 -25.52
CA ARG A 369 5.81 -18.08 -26.74
C ARG A 369 4.44 -18.77 -26.72
N GLY A 370 3.56 -18.37 -25.80
CA GLY A 370 2.35 -19.11 -25.48
C GLY A 370 2.61 -20.23 -24.46
N SER A 371 1.55 -20.98 -24.16
CA SER A 371 1.57 -22.13 -23.24
C SER A 371 0.78 -23.27 -23.87
N GLU A 372 1.30 -24.50 -23.79
CA GLU A 372 0.61 -25.72 -24.22
C GLU A 372 -0.50 -26.15 -23.24
N MET A 373 -1.05 -25.24 -22.44
CA MET A 373 -2.20 -25.50 -21.56
C MET A 373 -3.43 -25.86 -22.40
N ALA A 374 -3.48 -27.11 -22.82
CA ALA A 374 -4.52 -27.78 -23.56
C ALA A 374 -5.38 -28.58 -22.57
N SER A 375 -6.70 -28.45 -22.75
CA SER A 375 -7.82 -29.02 -21.98
C SER A 375 -8.15 -28.31 -20.65
N GLY A 376 -9.35 -27.71 -20.60
CA GLY A 376 -9.94 -27.07 -19.41
C GLY A 376 -10.50 -25.65 -19.64
N GLY A 377 -11.14 -25.09 -18.62
CA GLY A 377 -11.74 -23.74 -18.68
C GLY A 377 -10.73 -22.61 -18.82
N ILE A 378 -9.53 -22.75 -18.23
CA ILE A 378 -8.46 -21.74 -18.31
C ILE A 378 -7.89 -21.62 -19.74
N GLY A 379 -7.80 -22.72 -20.48
CA GLY A 379 -7.37 -22.71 -21.88
C GLY A 379 -8.34 -21.93 -22.78
N ARG A 380 -9.66 -22.10 -22.58
CA ARG A 380 -10.68 -21.34 -23.31
C ARG A 380 -10.59 -19.84 -23.02
N LEU A 381 -10.36 -19.48 -21.76
CA LEU A 381 -10.13 -18.10 -21.37
C LEU A 381 -8.86 -17.54 -22.02
N ALA A 382 -7.74 -18.27 -21.97
CA ALA A 382 -6.50 -17.87 -22.64
C ALA A 382 -6.69 -17.65 -24.15
N ILE A 383 -7.45 -18.52 -24.83
CA ILE A 383 -7.82 -18.34 -26.23
C ILE A 383 -8.65 -17.06 -26.40
N SER A 384 -9.66 -16.81 -25.55
CA SER A 384 -10.50 -15.60 -25.64
C SER A 384 -9.70 -14.30 -25.53
N LEU A 385 -8.60 -14.33 -24.78
CA LEU A 385 -7.71 -13.18 -24.54
C LEU A 385 -6.78 -12.89 -25.72
N ILE A 386 -6.55 -13.90 -26.57
CA ILE A 386 -5.78 -13.82 -27.81
C ILE A 386 -6.71 -13.54 -28.99
N SER A 387 -7.90 -14.14 -28.99
CA SER A 387 -8.90 -14.05 -30.05
C SER A 387 -9.59 -12.68 -30.05
N LEU A 388 -8.88 -11.67 -30.55
CA LEU A 388 -9.09 -11.07 -31.87
C LEU A 388 -9.03 -9.53 -31.83
N PRO A 389 -8.35 -8.91 -32.82
CA PRO A 389 -8.50 -7.48 -33.10
C PRO A 389 -9.87 -7.10 -33.72
N LEU A 390 -10.78 -8.05 -33.99
CA LEU A 390 -12.12 -7.80 -34.53
C LEU A 390 -13.22 -7.50 -33.47
N ASN A 391 -13.07 -7.97 -32.23
CA ASN A 391 -14.07 -7.76 -31.15
C ASN A 391 -13.63 -6.74 -30.09
N VAL A 392 -12.47 -6.11 -30.28
CA VAL A 392 -12.03 -5.00 -29.43
C VAL A 392 -13.08 -3.88 -29.48
N ALA A 393 -13.64 -3.55 -30.65
CA ALA A 393 -14.72 -2.56 -30.76
C ALA A 393 -15.96 -2.92 -29.92
N THR A 394 -16.39 -4.19 -29.90
CA THR A 394 -17.61 -4.65 -29.21
C THR A 394 -17.43 -4.76 -27.69
N VAL A 395 -16.28 -5.24 -27.22
CA VAL A 395 -15.94 -5.25 -25.79
C VAL A 395 -15.74 -3.82 -25.29
N LEU A 396 -15.22 -2.92 -26.12
CA LEU A 396 -15.01 -1.52 -25.77
C LEU A 396 -16.29 -0.69 -25.77
N GLN A 397 -17.26 -0.98 -26.64
CA GLN A 397 -18.59 -0.35 -26.60
C GLN A 397 -19.34 -0.65 -25.29
N GLY A 398 -19.05 -1.77 -24.62
CA GLY A 398 -19.59 -2.09 -23.28
C GLY A 398 -18.69 -1.70 -22.11
N ALA A 399 -17.46 -1.22 -22.37
CA ALA A 399 -16.41 -0.99 -21.36
C ALA A 399 -16.08 0.49 -21.14
N VAL A 400 -16.43 1.36 -22.07
CA VAL A 400 -16.16 2.79 -22.01
C VAL A 400 -17.45 3.49 -21.59
N THR A 401 -17.46 4.18 -20.45
CA THR A 401 -18.60 5.03 -20.09
C THR A 401 -18.69 6.18 -21.10
N GLN A 402 -19.89 6.71 -21.34
CA GLN A 402 -20.09 7.81 -22.29
C GLN A 402 -19.20 9.03 -21.95
N GLU A 403 -18.90 9.22 -20.67
CA GLU A 403 -17.98 10.25 -20.15
C GLU A 403 -16.49 9.98 -20.46
N GLU A 404 -16.02 8.74 -20.35
CA GLU A 404 -14.66 8.36 -20.75
C GLU A 404 -14.46 8.47 -22.26
N LEU A 405 -15.51 8.17 -23.04
CA LEU A 405 -15.52 8.38 -24.49
C LEU A 405 -15.28 9.86 -24.79
N ILE A 406 -16.08 10.77 -24.23
CA ILE A 406 -15.99 12.22 -24.45
C ILE A 406 -14.61 12.79 -24.03
N GLN A 407 -14.05 12.33 -22.91
CA GLN A 407 -12.71 12.78 -22.48
C GLN A 407 -11.58 12.31 -23.39
N ILE A 408 -11.72 11.14 -24.03
CA ILE A 408 -10.69 10.54 -24.88
C ILE A 408 -10.82 11.01 -26.34
N THR A 409 -12.05 11.20 -26.85
CA THR A 409 -12.33 11.59 -28.24
C THR A 409 -12.38 13.10 -28.45
N GLY A 410 -12.57 13.90 -27.39
CA GLY A 410 -12.80 15.33 -27.51
C GLY A 410 -14.14 15.69 -28.17
N SER A 411 -15.07 14.72 -28.24
CA SER A 411 -16.43 14.86 -28.76
C SER A 411 -17.37 13.88 -28.09
#